data_AF-A0A929H7C9-F1
#
_entry.id   AF-A0A929H7C9-F1
#
_cell.length_a   1.000
_cell.length_b   1.000
_cell.length_c   1.000
_cell.angle_alpha   90.00
_cell.angle_beta   90.00
_cell.angle_gamma   90.00
#
_symmetry.space_group_name_H-M   'P 1'
#
loop_
_entity.id
_entity.type
_entity.pdbx_description
1 polymer ?
#
loop_
_entity_poly.entity_id
_entity_poly.type
_entity_poly.pdbx_seq_one_letter_code
_entity_poly.pdbx_strand_id
1 'polypeptide(L)' 'MIEGKILYFARAGAANTDDVLCICKARADELGIDTMLVASTEGTTALKAAAVF' A
#
# COMPACT_ATOMS: atom_id res chain seq x y z
N MET A 1 16.78 -18.57 -3.01
CA MET A 1 16.43 -17.29 -3.69
C MET A 1 15.04 -16.94 -3.23
N ILE A 2 14.81 -15.72 -2.73
CA ILE A 2 13.47 -15.23 -2.40
C ILE A 2 12.96 -14.47 -3.62
N GLU A 3 11.84 -14.91 -4.17
CA GLU A 3 11.19 -14.24 -5.30
C GLU A 3 10.04 -13.38 -4.80
N GLY A 4 9.78 -12.25 -5.45
CA GLY A 4 8.71 -11.34 -5.07
C GLY A 4 8.13 -10.62 -6.28
N LYS A 5 6.80 -10.45 -6.29
CA LYS A 5 6.10 -9.68 -7.31
C LYS A 5 6.31 -8.18 -7.07
N ILE A 6 6.54 -7.43 -8.15
CA ILE A 6 6.58 -5.96 -8.18
C ILE A 6 5.63 -5.46 -9.28
N LEU A 7 4.97 -4.34 -9.03
CA LEU A 7 4.11 -3.66 -10.00
C LEU A 7 4.69 -2.26 -10.28
N TYR A 8 4.75 -1.88 -11.55
CA TYR A 8 5.16 -0.54 -11.97
C TYR A 8 3.95 0.22 -12.51
N PHE A 9 3.70 1.41 -11.97
CA PHE A 9 2.65 2.29 -12.48
C PHE A 9 3.18 3.14 -13.63
N ALA A 10 2.40 3.23 -14.72
CA ALA A 10 2.78 4.01 -15.90
C ALA A 10 2.81 5.53 -15.65
N ARG A 11 2.06 6.01 -14.64
CA ARG A 11 1.99 7.42 -14.26
C ARG A 11 2.03 7.54 -12.74
N ALA A 12 2.66 8.59 -12.25
CA ALA A 12 2.62 8.94 -10.84
C ALA A 12 1.30 9.65 -10.47
N GLY A 13 0.96 9.66 -9.18
CA GLY A 13 -0.13 10.47 -8.63
C GLY A 13 -1.10 9.68 -7.75
N ALA A 14 -2.06 10.42 -7.17
CA ALA A 14 -3.05 9.89 -6.23
C ALA A 14 -4.00 8.84 -6.83
N ALA A 15 -4.06 8.74 -8.17
CA ALA A 15 -4.84 7.71 -8.86
C ALA A 15 -4.38 6.28 -8.50
N ASN A 16 -3.13 6.10 -8.07
CA ASN A 16 -2.59 4.80 -7.71
C ASN A 16 -2.80 4.44 -6.23
N THR A 17 -3.29 5.36 -5.39
CA THR A 17 -3.28 5.18 -3.93
C THR A 17 -4.04 3.93 -3.50
N ASP A 18 -5.22 3.68 -4.07
CA ASP A 18 -6.04 2.52 -3.68
C ASP A 18 -5.36 1.20 -4.06
N ASP A 19 -4.79 1.12 -5.27
CA ASP A 19 -4.03 -0.05 -5.72
C ASP A 19 -2.78 -0.28 -4.85
N VAL A 20 -2.05 0.79 -4.51
CA VAL A 20 -0.87 0.71 -3.64
C VAL A 20 -1.23 0.13 -2.27
N LEU A 21 -2.33 0.61 -1.65
CA LEU A 21 -2.77 0.11 -0.34
C LEU A 21 -3.12 -1.39 -0.41
N CYS A 22 -3.85 -1.83 -1.44
CA CYS A 22 -4.18 -3.24 -1.64
C CYS A 22 -2.94 -4.12 -1.85
N ILE A 23 -1.96 -3.67 -2.64
CA ILE A 23 -0.71 -4.38 -2.87
C ILE A 23 0.11 -4.47 -1.59
N CYS A 24 0.17 -3.39 -0.81
CA CYS A 24 0.83 -3.37 0.50
C CYS A 24 0.16 -4.33 1.48
N LYS A 25 -1.18 -4.40 1.52
CA LYS A 25 -1.91 -5.35 2.37
C LYS A 25 -1.57 -6.79 2.01
N ALA A 26 -1.63 -7.14 0.73
CA ALA A 26 -1.29 -8.48 0.27
C ALA A 26 0.13 -8.89 0.67
N ARG A 27 1.11 -8.00 0.47
CA ARG A 27 2.50 -8.27 0.85
C ARG A 27 2.70 -8.35 2.36
N ALA A 28 2.01 -7.51 3.12
CA ALA A 28 2.09 -7.56 4.57
C ALA A 28 1.52 -8.86 5.13
N ASP A 29 0.40 -9.33 4.59
CA ASP A 29 -0.21 -10.60 4.96
C ASP A 29 0.70 -11.79 4.60
N GLU A 30 1.36 -11.76 3.43
CA GLU A 30 2.36 -12.76 3.02
C GLU A 30 3.55 -12.84 3.99
N LEU A 31 3.93 -11.71 4.59
CA LEU A 31 5.13 -11.59 5.43
C LEU A 31 4.83 -11.54 6.94
N GLY A 32 3.56 -11.52 7.34
CA GLY A 32 3.15 -11.36 8.73
C GLY A 32 3.50 -10.00 9.34
N ILE A 33 3.45 -8.93 8.54
CA ILE A 33 3.69 -7.54 9.01
C ILE A 33 2.37 -6.98 9.54
N ASP A 34 2.39 -6.49 10.78
CA ASP A 34 1.22 -5.93 11.47
C ASP A 34 1.19 -4.39 11.53
N THR A 35 2.31 -3.74 11.23
CA THR A 35 2.48 -2.29 11.40
C THR A 35 2.70 -1.62 10.04
N MET A 36 1.80 -0.70 9.68
CA MET A 36 1.88 0.09 8.46
C MET A 36 2.20 1.55 8.75
N LEU A 37 3.33 2.03 8.25
CA LEU A 37 3.67 3.46 8.29
C LEU A 37 3.19 4.15 7.01
N VAL A 38 2.26 5.09 7.13
CA VAL A 38 1.63 5.78 6.00
C VAL A 38 1.92 7.28 6.06
N ALA A 39 2.51 7.82 5.00
CA ALA A 39 2.65 9.26 4.82
C ALA A 39 1.32 9.87 4.38
N SER A 40 0.83 10.86 5.13
CA SER A 40 -0.43 11.54 4.82
C SER A 40 -0.40 12.97 5.36
N THR A 41 -0.48 13.96 4.47
CA THR A 41 -0.47 15.37 4.85
C THR A 41 -1.85 15.86 5.28
N GLU A 42 -2.88 15.55 4.48
CA GLU A 42 -4.26 16.04 4.69
C GLU A 42 -5.18 14.96 5.31
N GLY A 43 -4.66 13.76 5.57
CA GLY A 43 -5.44 12.67 6.15
C GLY A 43 -6.14 11.76 5.13
N THR A 44 -6.29 12.19 3.86
CA THR A 44 -6.98 11.40 2.81
C THR A 44 -6.40 10.00 2.63
N THR A 45 -5.08 9.86 2.58
CA THR A 45 -4.42 8.55 2.44
C THR A 45 -4.54 7.73 3.73
N ALA A 46 -4.42 8.38 4.89
CA ALA A 46 -4.57 7.70 6.18
C ALA A 46 -5.98 7.12 6.38
N LEU A 47 -7.01 7.86 5.97
CA LEU A 47 -8.41 7.40 6.03
C LEU A 47 -8.63 6.16 5.15
N LYS A 48 -8.08 6.18 3.93
CA LYS A 48 -8.13 5.02 3.02
C LYS A 48 -7.35 3.83 3.59
N ALA A 49 -6.17 4.06 4.14
CA ALA A 49 -5.35 3.02 4.74
C ALA A 49 -6.05 2.34 5.92
N ALA A 50 -6.71 3.11 6.79
CA ALA A 50 -7.46 2.58 7.93
C ALA A 50 -8.67 1.71 7.54
N ALA A 51 -9.14 1.80 6.28
CA ALA A 51 -10.19 0.93 5.76
C ALA A 51 -9.65 -0.36 5.11
N VAL A 52 -8.35 -0.42 4.82
CA VAL A 52 -7.69 -1.53 4.09
C VAL A 52 -6.90 -2.45 5.03
N PHE A 53 -6.19 -1.87 5.99
CA PHE A 53 -5.37 -2.59 6.98
C PHE A 53 -6.14 -2.81 8.27
#